data_AF-A0A954URM9-F1
#
_entry.id   AF-A0A954URM9-F1
#
_cell.length_a   1.000
_cell.length_b   1.000
_cell.length_c   1.000
_cell.angle_alpha   90.00
_cell.angle_beta   90.00
_cell.angle_gamma   90.00
#
_symmetry.space_group_name_H-M   'P 1'
#
loop_
_entity.id
_entity.type
_entity.pdbx_description
1 polymer ?
#
loop_
_entity_poly.entity_id
_entity_poly.type
_entity_poly.pdbx_seq_one_letter_code
_entity_poly.pdbx_strand_id
1 'polypeptide(L)' 'MFKAFRYSALSIATTLALLCSPAAAHPDAPGAPQQQPIAIVGATVHTVRGDVLSEATVLFDRGRIIEVGRQVELPSG' A
#
# COMPACT_ATOMS: atom_id res chain seq x y z
N MET A 1 0.20 55.96 21.05
CA MET A 1 -0.77 55.23 20.20
C MET A 1 -0.11 54.44 19.05
N PHE A 2 0.93 54.94 18.36
CA PHE A 2 1.60 54.25 17.25
C PHE A 2 2.41 52.97 17.59
N LYS A 3 2.81 52.76 18.85
CA LYS A 3 3.58 51.56 19.26
C LYS A 3 2.72 50.28 19.31
N ALA A 4 1.48 50.36 19.78
CA ALA A 4 0.56 49.20 19.87
C ALA A 4 0.25 48.59 18.48
N PHE A 5 0.10 49.44 17.46
CA PHE A 5 -0.12 49.00 16.08
C PHE A 5 1.09 48.25 15.48
N ARG A 6 2.32 48.64 15.86
CA ARG A 6 3.57 48.00 15.42
C ARG A 6 3.80 46.64 16.09
N TYR A 7 3.35 46.46 17.33
CA TYR A 7 3.41 45.17 18.02
C TYR A 7 2.35 44.18 17.52
N SER A 8 1.13 44.63 17.21
CA SER A 8 0.09 43.77 16.62
C SER A 8 0.47 43.23 15.23
N ALA A 9 1.08 44.05 14.38
CA ALA A 9 1.55 43.59 13.07
C ALA A 9 2.63 42.51 13.19
N LEU A 10 3.51 42.61 14.20
CA LEU A 10 4.56 41.62 14.46
C LEU A 10 3.98 40.30 15.00
N SER A 11 2.97 40.37 15.87
CA SER A 11 2.26 39.18 16.36
C SER A 11 1.54 38.45 15.22
N ILE A 12 0.84 39.17 14.34
CA ILE A 12 0.13 38.59 13.19
C ILE A 12 1.10 37.92 12.23
N ALA A 13 2.23 38.57 11.90
CA ALA A 13 3.25 37.99 11.02
C ALA A 13 3.85 36.69 11.60
N THR A 14 4.04 36.64 12.92
CA THR A 14 4.57 35.46 13.60
C THR A 14 3.56 34.30 13.57
N THR A 15 2.29 34.57 13.85
CA THR A 15 1.24 33.56 13.80
C THR A 15 1.06 33.02 12.38
N LEU A 16 1.06 33.88 11.36
CA LEU A 16 0.90 33.46 9.97
C LEU A 16 2.07 32.58 9.48
N ALA A 17 3.29 32.86 9.94
CA ALA A 17 4.46 32.03 9.63
C ALA A 17 4.35 30.61 10.22
N LEU A 18 3.76 30.46 11.41
CA LEU A 18 3.54 29.15 12.05
C LEU A 18 2.48 28.32 11.32
N LEU A 19 1.43 28.96 10.79
CA LEU A 19 0.36 28.27 10.04
C LEU A 19 0.82 27.74 8.66
N CYS A 20 1.91 28.26 8.10
CA CYS A 20 2.39 27.89 6.77
C CYS A 20 3.44 26.75 6.79
N SER A 21 3.43 25.92 7.82
CA SER A 21 4.39 24.81 7.94
C SER A 21 4.05 23.70 6.91
N PRO A 22 4.99 23.30 6.04
CA PRO A 22 4.75 22.21 5.10
C PRO A 22 4.56 20.89 5.85
N ALA A 23 3.47 20.18 5.59
CA ALA A 23 3.27 18.83 6.12
C ALA A 23 4.19 17.87 5.35
N ALA A 24 5.16 17.28 6.05
CA ALA A 24 5.97 16.20 5.49
C ALA A 24 5.12 14.93 5.46
N ALA A 25 4.64 14.55 4.27
CA ALA A 25 4.03 13.24 4.08
C ALA A 25 5.13 12.17 4.07
N HIS A 26 4.82 11.01 4.67
CA HIS A 26 5.72 9.87 4.57
C HIS A 26 5.71 9.35 3.13
N PRO A 27 6.87 8.97 2.57
CA PRO A 27 6.90 8.36 1.25
C PRO A 27 6.15 7.02 1.29
N ASP A 28 5.33 6.78 0.27
CA ASP A 28 4.73 5.46 0.06
C ASP A 28 5.85 4.45 -0.24
N ALA A 29 6.12 3.57 0.73
CA ALA A 29 7.09 2.50 0.59
C ALA A 29 6.38 1.23 0.12
N PRO A 30 6.82 0.60 -0.99
CA PRO A 30 6.31 -0.71 -1.39
C PRO A 30 6.58 -1.76 -0.31
N GLY A 31 5.73 -2.80 -0.27
CA GLY A 31 5.99 -3.98 0.54
C GLY A 31 7.31 -4.66 0.14
N ALA A 32 7.91 -5.39 1.09
CA ALA A 32 9.10 -6.18 0.81
C ALA A 32 8.84 -7.22 -0.30
N PRO A 33 9.86 -7.59 -1.09
CA PRO A 33 9.74 -8.68 -2.05
C PRO A 33 9.32 -9.99 -1.38
N GLN A 34 8.58 -10.82 -2.13
CA GLN A 34 8.21 -12.17 -1.71
C GLN A 34 9.48 -13.01 -1.44
N GLN A 35 9.57 -13.63 -0.26
CA GLN A 35 10.76 -14.39 0.17
C GLN A 35 10.69 -15.87 -0.19
N GLN A 36 9.47 -16.42 -0.33
CA GLN A 36 9.22 -17.82 -0.65
C GLN A 36 7.90 -17.96 -1.40
N PRO A 37 7.68 -19.07 -2.14
CA PRO A 37 6.40 -19.35 -2.78
C PRO A 37 5.22 -19.30 -1.79
N ILE A 38 4.08 -18.79 -2.25
CA ILE A 38 2.84 -18.68 -1.46
C ILE A 38 1.73 -19.34 -2.25
N ALA A 39 0.97 -20.23 -1.61
CA ALA A 39 -0.19 -20.88 -2.22
C ALA A 39 -1.47 -20.47 -1.49
N ILE A 40 -2.47 -20.01 -2.24
CA ILE A 40 -3.85 -19.91 -1.76
C ILE A 40 -4.54 -21.21 -2.14
N VAL A 41 -5.02 -21.97 -1.16
CA VAL A 41 -5.62 -23.31 -1.35
C VAL A 41 -7.11 -23.31 -1.06
N GLY A 42 -7.87 -24.21 -1.70
CA GLY A 42 -9.32 -24.36 -1.47
C GLY A 42 -10.15 -23.16 -1.94
N ALA A 43 -9.62 -22.36 -2.86
CA ALA A 43 -10.28 -21.16 -3.34
C ALA A 43 -11.29 -21.47 -4.45
N THR A 44 -12.35 -20.65 -4.54
CA THR A 44 -13.10 -20.52 -5.79
C THR A 44 -12.45 -19.43 -6.63
N VAL A 45 -11.80 -19.82 -7.73
CA VAL A 45 -11.04 -18.92 -8.60
C VAL A 45 -11.89 -18.52 -9.80
N HIS A 46 -12.23 -17.24 -9.88
CA HIS A 46 -12.85 -16.63 -11.05
C HIS A 46 -11.75 -16.14 -11.99
N THR A 47 -11.56 -16.84 -13.10
CA THR A 47 -10.62 -16.41 -14.14
C THR A 47 -11.28 -15.39 -15.08
N VAL A 48 -10.49 -14.50 -15.68
CA VAL A 48 -11.03 -13.50 -16.63
C VAL A 48 -11.61 -14.16 -17.87
N ARG A 49 -11.02 -15.29 -18.30
CA ARG A 49 -11.48 -16.11 -19.43
C ARG A 49 -11.36 -17.58 -19.07
N GLY A 50 -12.46 -18.31 -19.20
CA GLY A 50 -12.55 -19.74 -18.90
C GLY A 50 -13.57 -20.01 -17.81
N ASP A 51 -13.50 -21.20 -17.25
CA ASP A 51 -14.43 -21.65 -16.22
C ASP A 51 -14.06 -21.08 -14.84
N VAL A 52 -15.07 -21.03 -13.97
CA VAL A 52 -14.87 -20.84 -12.53
C VAL A 52 -14.34 -22.14 -11.94
N LEU A 53 -13.23 -22.06 -11.22
CA LEU A 53 -12.58 -23.22 -10.61
C LEU A 53 -12.90 -23.27 -9.12
N SER A 54 -13.76 -24.20 -8.70
CA SER A 54 -13.98 -24.51 -7.27
C SER A 54 -12.85 -25.39 -6.71
N GLU A 55 -12.56 -25.25 -5.41
CA GLU A 55 -11.53 -26.02 -4.68
C GLU A 55 -10.15 -25.97 -5.36
N ALA A 56 -9.80 -24.82 -5.90
CA ALA A 56 -8.57 -24.60 -6.65
C ALA A 56 -7.46 -23.98 -5.80
N THR A 57 -6.24 -24.13 -6.29
CA THR A 57 -5.03 -23.54 -5.74
C THR A 57 -4.48 -22.48 -6.70
N VAL A 58 -4.02 -21.36 -6.14
CA VAL A 58 -3.27 -20.31 -6.85
C VAL A 58 -1.89 -20.21 -6.23
N LEU A 59 -0.86 -20.53 -7.01
CA LEU A 59 0.54 -20.49 -6.58
C LEU A 59 1.22 -19.22 -7.09
N PHE A 60 1.85 -18.51 -6.16
CA PHE A 60 2.59 -17.29 -6.39
C PHE A 60 4.09 -17.50 -6.15
N ASP A 61 4.92 -17.00 -7.06
CA ASP A 61 6.36 -16.86 -6.88
C ASP A 61 6.85 -15.53 -7.44
N ARG A 62 7.77 -14.88 -6.72
CA ARG A 62 8.37 -13.58 -7.07
C ARG A 62 7.33 -12.54 -7.52
N GLY A 63 6.21 -12.46 -6.80
CA GLY A 63 5.12 -11.51 -7.06
C GLY A 63 4.31 -11.81 -8.32
N ARG A 64 4.37 -13.04 -8.86
CA ARG A 64 3.61 -13.48 -10.04
C ARG A 64 2.83 -14.75 -9.74
N ILE A 65 1.69 -14.91 -10.40
CA ILE A 65 0.98 -16.18 -10.45
C ILE A 65 1.78 -17.09 -11.39
N ILE A 66 2.27 -18.21 -10.87
CA ILE A 66 3.00 -19.21 -11.66
C ILE A 66 2.14 -20.42 -12.00
N GLU A 67 1.08 -20.70 -11.22
CA GLU A 67 0.16 -21.80 -11.51
C GLU A 67 -1.24 -21.57 -10.90
N VAL A 68 -2.27 -22.07 -11.59
CA VAL A 68 -3.67 -22.07 -11.13
C VAL A 68 -4.31 -23.39 -11.54
N GLY A 69 -4.91 -24.11 -10.59
CA GLY A 69 -5.58 -25.37 -10.91
C GLY A 69 -6.11 -26.11 -9.68
N ARG A 70 -6.81 -27.22 -9.91
CA ARG A 70 -7.28 -28.12 -8.82
C ARG A 70 -6.19 -29.05 -8.30
N GLN A 71 -5.15 -29.25 -9.09
CA GLN A 71 -3.99 -30.07 -8.76
C GLN A 71 -2.76 -29.26 -9.12
N VAL A 72 -2.21 -28.57 -8.13
CA VAL A 72 -1.00 -27.74 -8.26
C VAL A 72 0.08 -28.40 -7.41
N GLU A 73 1.26 -28.62 -7.97
CA GLU A 73 2.39 -29.15 -7.23
C GLU A 73 2.98 -28.04 -6.34
N LEU A 74 2.98 -28.27 -5.02
CA LEU A 74 3.51 -27.31 -4.06
C LEU A 74 4.99 -27.59 -3.80
N PRO A 75 5.86 -26.56 -3.82
CA PRO A 75 7.24 -26.72 -3.43
C PRO A 75 7.34 -27.10 -1.95
N SER A 76 8.36 -27.88 -1.60
CA SER A 76 8.70 -28.14 -0.19
C SER A 76 9.07 -26.82 0.49
N GLY A 77 8.33 -26.48 1.54
CA GLY A 77 8.54 -25.26 2.33
C GLY A 77 9.82 -25.26 3.16
#